data_AF-A0A259D9U8-F1
#
_entry.id   AF-A0A259D9U8-F1
#
_cell.length_a   1.000
_cell.length_b   1.000
_cell.length_c   1.000
_cell.angle_alpha   90.00
_cell.angle_beta   90.00
_cell.angle_gamma   90.00
#
_symmetry.space_group_name_H-M   'P 1'
#
loop_
_entity.id
_entity.type
_entity.pdbx_description
1 polymer ?
#
loop_
_entity_poly.entity_id
_entity_poly.type
_entity_poly.pdbx_seq_one_letter_code
_entity_poly.pdbx_strand_id
1 'polypeptide(L)'
;LTDGHFYRVGGQDPIKANVRIIASTHQNLEARVASGAFREDLLHRLNVIRLRMPALRERSEDIPVLARHFMLSCAKSLGVEVKKLSDDVLKEICAMPFPGNVRQLENLCHWLTVMTPSNVIGTSDLPADILAEAGEQPVLLQGESNPSVQIATRAGSVDWESGLGRLAVKMLQDGDSEVYDVLCSKFEKAVLQAALEVTRGRRVEAAQRLGIGRNTITRKLQELGIDG
;
A
#
# COMPACT_ATOMS: atom_id res chain seq x y z
N LEU A 1 32.26 -18.16 -0.86
CA LEU A 1 32.98 -18.60 0.36
C LEU A 1 33.27 -20.08 0.18
N THR A 2 34.48 -20.41 -0.26
CA THR A 2 34.87 -21.79 -0.56
C THR A 2 35.60 -22.42 0.64
N ASP A 3 36.21 -21.60 1.50
CA ASP A 3 36.98 -22.10 2.66
C ASP A 3 36.33 -21.94 4.03
N GLY A 4 35.10 -21.41 4.13
CA GLY A 4 34.43 -21.19 5.43
C GLY A 4 35.13 -20.15 6.34
N HIS A 5 36.11 -19.41 5.80
CA HIS A 5 36.79 -18.33 6.50
C HIS A 5 36.33 -16.97 5.95
N PHE A 6 36.23 -15.99 6.84
CA PHE A 6 35.95 -14.59 6.47
C PHE A 6 36.81 -13.64 7.31
N TYR A 7 36.99 -12.42 6.80
CA TYR A 7 37.72 -11.37 7.48
C TYR A 7 36.73 -10.31 7.95
N ARG A 8 36.97 -9.74 9.13
CA ARG A 8 36.27 -8.54 9.57
C ARG A 8 36.73 -7.36 8.70
N VAL A 9 35.85 -6.38 8.46
CA VAL A 9 36.25 -5.16 7.75
C VAL A 9 37.35 -4.46 8.56
N GLY A 10 38.53 -4.32 7.97
CA GLY A 10 39.73 -3.77 8.63
C GLY A 10 40.53 -4.73 9.51
N GLY A 11 40.11 -6.00 9.63
CA GLY A 11 40.86 -7.04 10.34
C GLY A 11 41.66 -7.93 9.39
N GLN A 12 42.85 -8.34 9.81
CA GLN A 12 43.72 -9.24 9.02
C GLN A 12 43.61 -10.72 9.44
N ASP A 13 43.01 -11.00 10.60
CA ASP A 13 42.87 -12.37 11.10
C ASP A 13 41.68 -13.10 10.44
N PRO A 14 41.90 -14.26 9.80
CA PRO A 14 40.82 -15.06 9.24
C PRO A 14 40.01 -15.74 10.35
N ILE A 15 38.68 -15.62 10.28
CA ILE A 15 37.75 -16.24 11.22
C ILE A 15 37.04 -17.40 10.52
N LYS A 16 37.12 -18.61 11.09
CA LYS A 16 36.37 -19.78 10.61
C LYS A 16 34.92 -19.73 11.09
N ALA A 17 33.97 -19.90 10.20
CA ALA A 17 32.55 -20.00 10.51
C ALA A 17 31.94 -21.29 9.94
N ASN A 18 31.18 -21.98 10.78
CA ASN A 18 30.30 -23.06 10.37
C ASN A 18 28.85 -22.60 10.58
N VAL A 19 28.15 -22.29 9.50
CA VAL A 19 26.80 -21.69 9.55
C VAL A 19 25.85 -22.43 8.61
N ARG A 20 24.60 -22.58 9.06
CA ARG A 20 23.50 -22.99 8.19
C ARG A 20 22.80 -21.74 7.69
N ILE A 21 22.86 -21.50 6.38
CA ILE A 21 22.22 -20.34 5.76
C ILE A 21 20.79 -20.72 5.37
N ILE A 22 19.83 -19.92 5.83
CA ILE A 22 18.43 -19.98 5.41
C ILE A 22 18.11 -18.59 4.85
N ALA A 23 17.65 -18.53 3.60
CA ALA A 23 17.29 -17.30 2.94
C ALA A 23 15.85 -17.39 2.40
N SER A 24 15.13 -16.28 2.44
CA SER A 24 13.77 -16.16 1.90
C SER A 24 13.65 -14.88 1.07
N THR A 25 13.00 -14.96 -0.08
CA THR A 25 12.74 -13.79 -0.93
C THR A 25 11.38 -13.93 -1.61
N HIS A 26 10.72 -12.79 -1.83
CA HIS A 26 9.50 -12.69 -2.63
C HIS A 26 9.81 -12.37 -4.11
N GLN A 27 11.08 -12.09 -4.43
CA GLN A 27 11.51 -11.68 -5.76
C GLN A 27 12.02 -12.89 -6.54
N ASN A 28 11.78 -12.87 -7.85
CA ASN A 28 12.32 -13.88 -8.76
C ASN A 28 13.83 -13.63 -8.94
N LEU A 29 14.66 -14.44 -8.28
CA LEU A 29 16.12 -14.27 -8.33
C LEU A 29 16.69 -14.65 -9.69
N GLU A 30 16.07 -15.59 -10.40
CA GLU A 30 16.48 -15.99 -11.75
C GLU A 30 16.37 -14.80 -12.72
N ALA A 31 15.26 -14.07 -12.66
CA ALA A 31 15.05 -12.85 -13.45
C ALA A 31 16.06 -11.75 -13.08
N ARG A 32 16.42 -11.62 -11.80
CA ARG A 32 17.42 -10.64 -11.34
C ARG A 32 18.86 -11.00 -11.71
N VAL A 33 19.16 -12.29 -11.83
CA VAL A 33 20.44 -12.73 -12.41
C VAL A 33 20.49 -12.40 -13.89
N ALA A 34 19.39 -12.65 -14.63
CA ALA A 34 19.30 -12.31 -16.04
C ALA A 34 19.42 -10.80 -16.29
N SER A 35 18.91 -9.95 -15.39
CA SER A 35 19.05 -8.49 -15.46
C SER A 35 20.38 -7.95 -14.92
N GLY A 36 21.31 -8.82 -14.48
CA GLY A 36 22.60 -8.42 -13.90
C GLY A 36 22.53 -7.79 -12.50
N ALA A 37 21.34 -7.65 -11.91
CA ALA A 37 21.14 -7.08 -10.58
C ALA A 37 21.46 -8.07 -9.44
N PHE A 38 21.65 -9.35 -9.75
CA PHE A 38 22.02 -10.37 -8.80
C PHE A 38 23.15 -11.26 -9.33
N ARG A 39 24.03 -11.66 -8.41
CA ARG A 39 25.18 -12.50 -8.73
C ARG A 39 24.78 -13.95 -8.95
N GLU A 40 25.13 -14.49 -10.11
CA GLU A 40 24.83 -15.87 -10.49
C GLU A 40 25.48 -16.89 -9.53
N ASP A 41 26.75 -16.68 -9.15
CA ASP A 41 27.48 -17.57 -8.25
C ASP A 41 26.83 -17.67 -6.85
N LEU A 42 26.17 -16.60 -6.40
CA LEU A 42 25.44 -16.57 -5.15
C LEU A 42 24.10 -17.32 -5.27
N LEU A 43 23.40 -17.19 -6.40
CA LEU A 43 22.14 -17.90 -6.65
C LEU A 43 22.36 -19.41 -6.60
N HIS A 44 23.36 -19.93 -7.31
CA HIS A 44 23.67 -21.36 -7.33
C HIS A 44 24.03 -21.93 -5.94
N ARG A 45 24.64 -21.11 -5.06
CA ARG A 45 24.98 -21.51 -3.68
C ARG A 45 23.81 -21.42 -2.71
N LEU A 46 22.85 -20.52 -2.95
CA LEU A 46 21.65 -20.38 -2.12
C LEU A 46 20.56 -21.38 -2.53
N ASN A 47 20.42 -21.63 -3.83
CA ASN A 47 19.32 -22.40 -4.41
C ASN A 47 19.61 -23.91 -4.46
N VAL A 48 20.10 -24.48 -3.36
CA VAL A 48 20.37 -25.93 -3.26
C VAL A 48 19.09 -26.70 -2.99
N ILE A 49 18.28 -26.22 -2.04
CA ILE A 49 16.96 -26.77 -1.74
C ILE A 49 15.97 -25.60 -1.72
N ARG A 50 15.09 -25.54 -2.72
CA ARG A 50 14.06 -24.50 -2.82
C ARG A 50 12.75 -24.97 -2.23
N LEU A 51 12.26 -24.23 -1.24
CA LEU A 51 10.90 -24.40 -0.72
C LEU A 51 10.02 -23.29 -1.29
N ARG A 52 9.02 -23.67 -2.09
CA ARG A 52 7.97 -22.73 -2.53
C ARG A 52 6.96 -22.59 -1.40
N MET A 53 6.75 -21.36 -0.95
CA MET A 53 5.63 -21.04 -0.06
C MET A 53 4.37 -20.87 -0.91
N PRO A 54 3.34 -21.73 -0.76
CA PRO A 54 2.08 -21.55 -1.46
C PRO A 54 1.39 -20.28 -0.97
N ALA A 55 0.67 -19.61 -1.88
CA ALA A 55 -0.17 -18.49 -1.50
C ALA A 55 -1.37 -18.97 -0.69
N LEU A 56 -1.95 -18.12 0.16
CA LEU A 56 -3.09 -18.51 1.01
C LEU A 56 -4.30 -18.99 0.17
N ARG A 57 -4.51 -18.41 -1.01
CA ARG A 57 -5.52 -18.83 -1.99
C ARG A 57 -5.33 -20.26 -2.52
N GLU A 58 -4.09 -20.76 -2.53
CA GLU A 58 -3.79 -22.14 -2.95
C GLU A 58 -4.09 -23.15 -1.83
N ARG A 59 -4.42 -22.66 -0.61
CA ARG A 59 -4.61 -23.45 0.59
C ARG A 59 -5.76 -22.91 1.45
N SER A 60 -6.90 -22.69 0.81
CA SER A 60 -8.09 -22.09 1.44
C SER A 60 -8.68 -22.93 2.58
N GLU A 61 -8.47 -24.25 2.56
CA GLU A 61 -8.88 -25.18 3.62
C GLU A 61 -8.29 -24.86 4.99
N ASP A 62 -7.13 -24.19 5.03
CA ASP A 62 -6.44 -23.81 6.27
C ASP A 62 -6.87 -22.46 6.82
N ILE A 63 -7.59 -21.65 6.03
CA ILE A 63 -8.05 -20.32 6.42
C ILE A 63 -8.86 -20.37 7.74
N PRO A 64 -9.82 -21.30 7.95
CA PRO A 64 -10.57 -21.34 9.20
C PRO A 64 -9.69 -21.65 10.42
N VAL A 65 -8.68 -22.51 10.29
CA VAL A 65 -7.76 -22.85 11.38
C VAL A 65 -6.87 -21.66 11.70
N LEU A 66 -6.32 -21.02 10.67
CA LEU A 66 -5.48 -19.83 10.80
C LEU A 66 -6.25 -18.64 11.39
N ALA A 67 -7.47 -18.39 10.91
CA ALA A 67 -8.32 -17.31 11.42
C ALA A 67 -8.60 -17.50 12.92
N ARG A 68 -8.96 -18.71 13.37
CA ARG A 68 -9.14 -19.01 14.80
C ARG A 68 -7.88 -18.77 15.61
N HIS A 69 -6.72 -19.18 15.10
CA HIS A 69 -5.44 -18.95 15.75
C HIS A 69 -5.13 -17.45 15.88
N PHE A 70 -5.33 -16.66 14.82
CA PHE A 70 -5.10 -15.21 14.87
C PHE A 70 -6.07 -14.49 15.79
N MET A 71 -7.35 -14.82 15.77
CA MET A 71 -8.33 -14.27 16.72
C MET A 71 -7.91 -14.51 18.17
N LEU A 72 -7.43 -15.71 18.50
CA LEU A 72 -6.96 -16.05 19.84
C LEU A 72 -5.66 -15.31 20.21
N SER A 73 -4.73 -15.19 19.26
CA SER A 73 -3.48 -14.44 19.44
C SER A 73 -3.74 -12.94 19.65
N CYS A 74 -4.62 -12.34 18.83
CA CYS A 74 -5.00 -10.94 18.93
C CYS A 74 -5.72 -10.64 20.25
N ALA A 75 -6.68 -11.47 20.64
CA ALA A 75 -7.39 -11.34 21.91
C ALA A 75 -6.43 -11.39 23.11
N LYS A 76 -5.48 -12.33 23.11
CA LYS A 76 -4.45 -12.43 24.15
C LYS A 76 -3.53 -11.20 24.19
N SER A 77 -3.14 -10.68 23.03
CA SER A 77 -2.29 -9.49 22.91
C SER A 77 -2.99 -8.23 23.43
N LEU A 78 -4.29 -8.09 23.14
CA LEU A 78 -5.11 -6.93 23.50
C LEU A 78 -5.74 -7.05 24.90
N GLY A 79 -5.65 -8.23 25.56
CA GLY A 79 -6.27 -8.48 26.85
C GLY A 79 -7.80 -8.50 26.82
N VAL A 80 -8.40 -8.83 25.67
CA VAL A 80 -9.85 -8.88 25.46
C VAL A 80 -10.34 -10.32 25.33
N GLU A 81 -11.64 -10.54 25.50
CA GLU A 81 -12.23 -11.86 25.25
C GLU A 81 -12.14 -12.27 23.77
N VAL A 82 -11.97 -13.57 23.53
CA VAL A 82 -11.87 -14.12 22.18
C VAL A 82 -13.24 -14.06 21.49
N LYS A 83 -13.34 -13.22 20.48
CA LYS A 83 -14.54 -13.12 19.63
C LYS A 83 -14.65 -14.32 18.70
N LYS A 84 -15.88 -14.75 18.43
CA LYS A 84 -16.19 -15.86 17.52
C LYS A 84 -16.54 -15.32 16.14
N LEU A 85 -15.95 -15.92 15.11
CA LEU A 85 -16.36 -15.72 13.72
C LEU A 85 -17.58 -16.61 13.44
N SER A 86 -18.61 -16.05 12.81
CA SER A 86 -19.74 -16.86 12.32
C SER A 86 -19.32 -17.72 11.12
N ASP A 87 -20.07 -18.79 10.86
CA ASP A 87 -19.79 -19.69 9.72
C ASP A 87 -19.95 -18.97 8.37
N ASP A 88 -20.86 -18.00 8.28
CA ASP A 88 -21.07 -17.23 7.05
C ASP A 88 -19.89 -16.28 6.78
N VAL A 89 -19.35 -15.66 7.83
CA VAL A 89 -18.11 -14.86 7.73
C VAL A 89 -16.94 -15.71 7.29
N LEU A 90 -16.79 -16.92 7.85
CA LEU A 90 -15.71 -17.82 7.45
C LEU A 90 -15.80 -18.22 5.97
N LYS A 91 -17.02 -18.46 5.44
CA LYS A 91 -17.23 -18.74 4.01
C LYS A 91 -16.82 -17.56 3.13
N GLU A 92 -17.21 -16.34 3.51
CA GLU A 92 -16.80 -15.13 2.77
C GLU A 92 -15.28 -14.95 2.80
N ILE A 93 -14.65 -15.10 3.96
CA ILE A 93 -13.20 -15.04 4.11
C ILE A 93 -12.51 -16.10 3.23
N CYS A 94 -13.04 -17.32 3.15
CA CYS A 94 -12.47 -18.37 2.29
C CYS A 94 -12.63 -18.07 0.79
N ALA A 95 -13.66 -17.32 0.39
CA ALA A 95 -13.92 -16.95 -1.00
C ALA A 95 -13.13 -15.71 -1.45
N MET A 96 -12.56 -14.95 -0.51
CA MET A 96 -11.78 -13.75 -0.85
C MET A 96 -10.45 -14.11 -1.53
N PRO A 97 -10.12 -13.48 -2.67
CA PRO A 97 -8.80 -13.60 -3.25
C PRO A 97 -7.84 -12.79 -2.37
N PHE A 98 -7.13 -13.44 -1.44
CA PHE A 98 -6.06 -12.79 -0.68
C PHE A 98 -4.86 -12.52 -1.61
N PRO A 99 -4.59 -11.27 -2.05
CA PRO A 99 -3.42 -10.98 -2.87
C PRO A 99 -2.12 -11.10 -2.05
N GLY A 100 -2.21 -10.83 -0.74
CA GLY A 100 -1.19 -11.09 0.26
C GLY A 100 -1.29 -12.49 0.85
N ASN A 101 -0.19 -12.96 1.44
CA ASN A 101 -0.20 -14.20 2.22
C ASN A 101 -0.97 -14.00 3.55
N VAL A 102 -0.70 -14.88 4.51
CA VAL A 102 -1.28 -14.95 5.86
C VAL A 102 -1.36 -13.61 6.62
N ARG A 103 -0.51 -12.62 6.32
CA ARG A 103 -0.55 -11.30 6.96
C ARG A 103 -1.85 -10.52 6.75
N GLN A 104 -2.49 -10.66 5.59
CA GLN A 104 -3.76 -9.98 5.36
C GLN A 104 -4.87 -10.57 6.23
N LEU A 105 -4.89 -11.90 6.35
CA LEU A 105 -5.79 -12.59 7.26
C LEU A 105 -5.54 -12.18 8.72
N GLU A 106 -4.28 -12.08 9.14
CA GLU A 106 -3.91 -11.59 10.47
C GLU A 106 -4.39 -10.16 10.72
N ASN A 107 -4.18 -9.25 9.78
CA ASN A 107 -4.63 -7.86 9.88
C ASN A 107 -6.15 -7.77 9.96
N LEU A 108 -6.87 -8.55 9.15
CA LEU A 108 -8.33 -8.64 9.20
C LEU A 108 -8.79 -9.12 10.59
N CYS A 109 -8.21 -10.19 11.12
CA CYS A 109 -8.52 -10.69 12.47
C CYS A 109 -8.24 -9.63 13.55
N HIS A 110 -7.13 -8.90 13.43
CA HIS A 110 -6.80 -7.82 14.35
C HIS A 110 -7.82 -6.68 14.28
N TRP A 111 -8.20 -6.26 13.08
CA TRP A 111 -9.20 -5.22 12.86
C TRP A 111 -10.56 -5.62 13.43
N LEU A 112 -11.03 -6.84 13.15
CA LEU A 112 -12.29 -7.37 13.68
C LEU A 112 -12.27 -7.44 15.22
N THR A 113 -11.12 -7.77 15.80
CA THR A 113 -10.95 -7.80 17.26
C THR A 113 -11.08 -6.40 17.87
N VAL A 114 -10.66 -5.34 17.19
CA VAL A 114 -10.71 -3.97 17.70
C VAL A 114 -12.05 -3.26 17.39
N MET A 115 -12.56 -3.43 16.17
CA MET A 115 -13.66 -2.61 15.65
C MET A 115 -15.04 -3.18 15.91
N THR A 116 -15.19 -4.50 16.01
CA THR A 116 -16.50 -5.12 16.21
C THR A 116 -16.89 -5.06 17.68
N PRO A 117 -17.96 -4.37 18.11
CA PRO A 117 -18.37 -4.36 19.51
C PRO A 117 -18.97 -5.71 19.96
N SER A 118 -19.49 -6.49 19.02
CA SER A 118 -20.13 -7.78 19.26
C SER A 118 -19.13 -8.92 19.55
N ASN A 119 -19.55 -9.89 20.36
CA ASN A 119 -18.78 -11.11 20.65
C ASN A 119 -18.83 -12.11 19.47
N VAL A 120 -19.86 -12.01 18.63
CA VAL A 120 -20.01 -12.77 17.38
C VAL A 120 -19.86 -11.81 16.21
N ILE A 121 -18.89 -12.07 15.34
CA ILE A 121 -18.62 -11.29 14.15
C ILE A 121 -19.53 -11.79 13.03
N GLY A 122 -20.32 -10.87 12.44
CA GLY A 122 -21.22 -11.12 11.32
C GLY A 122 -20.68 -10.59 9.99
N THR A 123 -21.38 -10.89 8.89
CA THR A 123 -20.97 -10.44 7.53
C THR A 123 -21.02 -8.93 7.37
N SER A 124 -21.89 -8.24 8.12
CA SER A 124 -21.96 -6.77 8.18
C SER A 124 -20.73 -6.12 8.80
N ASP A 125 -19.93 -6.87 9.55
CA ASP A 125 -18.72 -6.36 10.21
C ASP A 125 -17.49 -6.51 9.31
N LEU A 126 -17.56 -7.17 8.14
CA LEU A 126 -16.41 -7.22 7.25
C LEU A 126 -16.18 -5.85 6.58
N PRO A 127 -14.95 -5.31 6.62
CA PRO A 127 -14.64 -4.06 5.95
C PRO A 127 -14.69 -4.22 4.43
N ALA A 128 -15.47 -3.36 3.77
CA ALA A 128 -15.61 -3.32 2.31
C ALA A 128 -14.30 -3.01 1.57
N ASP A 129 -13.32 -2.38 2.25
CA ASP A 129 -12.01 -2.06 1.67
C ASP A 129 -11.17 -3.32 1.39
N ILE A 130 -11.29 -4.37 2.21
CA ILE A 130 -10.57 -5.64 1.97
C ILE A 130 -11.20 -6.40 0.78
N LEU A 131 -12.49 -6.20 0.52
CA LEU A 131 -13.18 -6.69 -0.69
C LEU A 131 -12.71 -5.94 -1.95
N ALA A 132 -12.30 -4.66 -1.83
CA ALA A 132 -11.80 -3.86 -2.95
C ALA A 132 -10.33 -4.13 -3.30
N GLU A 133 -9.46 -4.33 -2.30
CA GLU A 133 -8.05 -4.71 -2.53
C GLU A 133 -7.87 -6.11 -3.16
N ALA A 134 -8.90 -6.97 -3.04
CA ALA A 134 -8.90 -8.32 -3.60
C ALA A 134 -8.93 -8.33 -5.15
N GLY A 135 -9.25 -7.20 -5.79
CA GLY A 135 -9.30 -7.03 -7.25
C GLY A 135 -8.05 -6.41 -7.89
N GLU A 136 -7.11 -5.86 -7.13
CA GLU A 136 -5.94 -5.21 -7.69
C GLU A 136 -4.71 -6.12 -7.68
N GLN A 137 -4.23 -6.42 -8.88
CA GLN A 137 -3.03 -7.23 -9.13
C GLN A 137 -1.81 -6.64 -8.40
N PRO A 138 -0.84 -7.47 -7.98
CA PRO A 138 0.37 -6.95 -7.36
C PRO A 138 1.14 -6.12 -8.39
N VAL A 139 1.22 -4.82 -8.15
CA VAL A 139 2.08 -3.91 -8.90
C VAL A 139 3.52 -4.41 -8.77
N LEU A 140 4.06 -4.89 -9.89
CA LEU A 140 5.46 -5.27 -10.04
C LEU A 140 6.32 -4.00 -9.85
N LEU A 141 6.91 -3.84 -8.67
CA LEU A 141 8.03 -2.92 -8.48
C LEU A 141 9.28 -3.49 -9.16
N GLN A 142 9.46 -3.16 -10.44
CA GLN A 142 10.78 -3.07 -11.05
C GLN A 142 11.36 -1.71 -10.66
N GLY A 143 12.35 -1.73 -9.77
CA GLY A 143 13.15 -0.55 -9.47
C GLY A 143 14.29 -0.44 -10.47
N GLU A 144 14.53 0.76 -10.94
CA GLU A 144 15.90 1.27 -11.09
C GLU A 144 16.00 2.66 -10.42
N SER A 145 16.76 2.66 -9.33
CA SER A 145 17.66 3.72 -8.84
C SER A 145 17.13 5.14 -8.61
N ASN A 146 16.78 5.43 -7.35
CA ASN A 146 17.43 6.54 -6.62
C ASN A 146 17.32 6.34 -5.09
N PRO A 147 18.35 6.65 -4.27
CA PRO A 147 18.31 6.51 -2.83
C PRO A 147 17.74 7.80 -2.23
N SER A 148 16.44 7.82 -1.96
CA SER A 148 15.89 8.71 -0.94
C SER A 148 14.83 7.94 -0.17
N VAL A 149 15.22 7.57 1.05
CA VAL A 149 14.32 7.13 2.10
C VAL A 149 13.28 8.23 2.28
N GLN A 150 12.10 8.05 1.68
CA GLN A 150 10.90 8.75 2.12
C GLN A 150 10.09 7.76 2.92
N ILE A 151 10.20 7.92 4.24
CA ILE A 151 9.28 7.42 5.24
C ILE A 151 7.89 7.76 4.72
N ALA A 152 7.16 6.77 4.21
CA ALA A 152 5.76 6.90 3.84
C ALA A 152 4.97 7.14 5.13
N THR A 153 4.89 8.41 5.50
CA THR A 153 4.00 8.94 6.51
C THR A 153 2.57 8.62 6.11
N ARG A 154 1.91 7.82 6.95
CA ARG A 154 0.47 7.72 7.13
C ARG A 154 -0.28 8.97 6.66
N ALA A 155 -1.11 8.82 5.65
CA ALA A 155 -2.46 9.38 5.55
C ALA A 155 -3.11 8.74 4.32
N GLY A 156 -4.38 8.35 4.42
CA GLY A 156 -5.18 7.94 3.27
C GLY A 156 -5.36 9.11 2.31
N SER A 157 -4.37 9.36 1.44
CA SER A 157 -4.62 10.12 0.23
C SER A 157 -5.31 9.15 -0.72
N VAL A 158 -6.63 9.32 -0.85
CA VAL A 158 -7.26 9.11 -2.15
C VAL A 158 -6.32 9.74 -3.17
N ASP A 159 -5.75 8.92 -4.05
CA ASP A 159 -4.89 9.41 -5.11
C ASP A 159 -5.75 10.29 -6.02
N TRP A 160 -5.73 11.59 -5.74
CA TRP A 160 -6.58 12.58 -6.38
C TRP A 160 -6.24 12.69 -7.88
N GLU A 161 -5.00 12.34 -8.25
CA GLU A 161 -4.55 12.25 -9.64
C GLU A 161 -5.28 11.12 -10.37
N SER A 162 -5.33 9.92 -9.77
CA SER A 162 -6.13 8.81 -10.28
C SER A 162 -7.64 9.14 -10.34
N GLY A 163 -8.15 9.88 -9.35
CA GLY A 163 -9.54 10.37 -9.34
C GLY A 163 -9.83 11.32 -10.50
N LEU A 164 -8.95 12.29 -10.74
CA LEU A 164 -9.05 13.25 -11.84
C LEU A 164 -8.95 12.55 -13.21
N GLY A 165 -8.04 11.58 -13.34
CA GLY A 165 -7.87 10.79 -14.56
C GLY A 165 -9.14 10.04 -14.96
N ARG A 166 -9.80 9.36 -14.00
CA ARG A 166 -11.09 8.69 -14.26
C ARG A 166 -12.17 9.66 -14.72
N LEU A 167 -12.21 10.86 -14.14
CA LEU A 167 -13.20 11.88 -14.49
C LEU A 167 -12.94 12.45 -15.89
N ALA A 168 -11.67 12.67 -16.27
CA ALA A 168 -11.29 13.09 -17.61
C ALA A 168 -11.66 12.05 -18.68
N VAL A 169 -11.39 10.76 -18.43
CA VAL A 169 -11.77 9.67 -19.33
C VAL A 169 -13.28 9.64 -19.55
N LYS A 170 -14.06 9.80 -18.49
CA LYS A 170 -15.53 9.82 -18.58
C LYS A 170 -16.03 10.98 -19.45
N MET A 171 -15.56 12.20 -19.21
CA MET A 171 -15.98 13.38 -19.99
C MET A 171 -15.62 13.26 -21.48
N LEU A 172 -14.45 12.68 -21.79
CA LEU A 172 -14.04 12.42 -23.17
C LEU A 172 -14.92 11.36 -23.85
N GLN A 173 -15.36 10.34 -23.11
CA GLN A 173 -16.28 9.31 -23.61
C GLN A 173 -17.70 9.87 -23.85
N ASP A 174 -18.12 10.82 -23.01
CA ASP A 174 -19.42 11.50 -23.13
C ASP A 174 -19.45 12.52 -24.29
N GLY A 175 -18.32 12.76 -24.97
CA GLY A 175 -18.23 13.60 -26.17
C GLY A 175 -18.03 15.09 -25.89
N ASP A 176 -17.64 15.46 -24.67
CA ASP A 176 -17.35 16.85 -24.32
C ASP A 176 -16.11 17.38 -25.07
N SER A 177 -16.23 18.56 -25.67
CA SER A 177 -15.13 19.18 -26.43
C SER A 177 -14.19 20.05 -25.58
N GLU A 178 -14.63 20.49 -24.40
CA GLU A 178 -13.92 21.46 -23.54
C GLU A 178 -13.48 20.86 -22.20
N VAL A 179 -13.14 19.56 -22.18
CA VAL A 179 -12.77 18.84 -20.95
C VAL A 179 -11.62 19.51 -20.19
N TYR A 180 -10.60 19.98 -20.92
CA TYR A 180 -9.43 20.63 -20.33
C TYR A 180 -9.81 21.90 -19.55
N ASP A 181 -10.56 22.81 -20.17
CA ASP A 181 -10.93 24.10 -19.57
C ASP A 181 -11.85 23.92 -18.37
N VAL A 182 -12.79 22.96 -18.43
CA VAL A 182 -13.68 22.63 -17.32
C VAL A 182 -12.91 22.08 -16.11
N LEU A 183 -11.95 21.19 -16.33
CA LEU A 183 -11.15 20.61 -15.25
C LEU A 183 -10.17 21.62 -14.66
N CYS A 184 -9.49 22.40 -15.50
CA CYS A 184 -8.62 23.48 -15.05
C CYS A 184 -9.41 24.51 -14.22
N SER A 185 -10.59 24.94 -14.66
CA SER A 185 -11.45 25.86 -13.90
C SER A 185 -11.83 25.30 -12.53
N LYS A 186 -12.23 24.03 -12.45
CA LYS A 186 -12.57 23.36 -11.17
C LYS A 186 -11.37 23.24 -10.23
N PHE A 187 -10.22 22.83 -10.77
CA PHE A 187 -8.98 22.74 -10.00
C PHE A 187 -8.56 24.11 -9.46
N GLU A 188 -8.52 25.13 -10.32
CA GLU A 188 -8.14 26.48 -9.95
C GLU A 188 -9.07 27.05 -8.88
N LYS A 189 -10.38 26.87 -9.03
CA LYS A 189 -11.36 27.27 -8.01
C LYS A 189 -11.08 26.62 -6.65
N ALA A 190 -10.84 25.30 -6.63
CA ALA A 190 -10.57 24.59 -5.39
C ALA A 190 -9.29 25.07 -4.70
N VAL A 191 -8.20 25.26 -5.45
CA VAL A 191 -6.91 25.71 -4.91
C VAL A 191 -6.98 27.16 -4.42
N LEU A 192 -7.63 28.05 -5.17
CA LEU A 192 -7.79 29.45 -4.79
C LEU A 192 -8.66 29.61 -3.55
N GLN A 193 -9.75 28.84 -3.43
CA GLN A 193 -10.59 28.85 -2.25
C GLN A 193 -9.84 28.36 -1.01
N ALA A 194 -9.11 27.25 -1.10
CA ALA A 194 -8.29 26.74 0.00
C ALA A 194 -7.22 27.76 0.45
N ALA A 195 -6.59 28.47 -0.50
CA ALA A 195 -5.62 29.51 -0.18
C ALA A 195 -6.27 30.71 0.53
N LEU A 196 -7.48 31.10 0.15
CA LEU A 196 -8.22 32.18 0.82
C LEU A 196 -8.67 31.76 2.22
N GLU A 197 -9.10 30.52 2.43
CA GLU A 197 -9.47 29.99 3.75
C GLU A 197 -8.27 30.04 4.72
N VAL A 198 -7.11 29.56 4.28
CA VAL A 198 -5.89 29.54 5.11
C VAL A 198 -5.39 30.94 5.43
N THR A 199 -5.53 31.89 4.50
CA THR A 199 -5.08 33.28 4.67
C THR A 199 -6.17 34.23 5.16
N ARG A 200 -7.34 33.70 5.54
CA ARG A 200 -8.51 34.46 6.02
C ARG A 200 -8.90 35.61 5.08
N GLY A 201 -8.89 35.36 3.77
CA GLY A 201 -9.27 36.32 2.73
C GLY A 201 -8.18 37.30 2.30
N ARG A 202 -6.94 37.18 2.80
CA ARG A 202 -5.83 38.09 2.43
C ARG A 202 -5.21 37.70 1.08
N ARG A 203 -5.72 38.32 0.01
CA ARG A 203 -5.34 38.02 -1.39
C ARG A 203 -3.84 38.11 -1.69
N VAL A 204 -3.12 39.07 -1.10
CA VAL A 204 -1.66 39.22 -1.30
C VAL A 204 -0.88 38.08 -0.64
N GLU A 205 -1.28 37.69 0.56
CA GLU A 205 -0.66 36.59 1.31
C GLU A 205 -0.99 35.23 0.65
N ALA A 206 -2.22 35.06 0.15
CA ALA A 206 -2.62 33.89 -0.62
C ALA A 206 -1.78 33.73 -1.90
N ALA A 207 -1.58 34.82 -2.65
CA ALA A 207 -0.76 34.80 -3.87
C ALA A 207 0.70 34.41 -3.57
N GLN A 208 1.29 34.96 -2.51
CA GLN A 208 2.65 34.63 -2.09
C GLN A 208 2.79 33.16 -1.67
N ARG A 209 1.82 32.61 -0.94
CA ARG A 209 1.83 31.21 -0.51
C ARG A 209 1.59 30.22 -1.66
N LEU A 210 0.80 30.62 -2.66
CA LEU A 210 0.58 29.85 -3.88
C LEU A 210 1.71 29.99 -4.89
N GLY A 211 2.66 30.92 -4.70
CA GLY A 211 3.75 31.17 -5.64
C GLY A 211 3.31 31.84 -6.94
N ILE A 212 2.13 32.47 -6.97
CA ILE A 212 1.59 33.16 -8.15
C ILE A 212 1.63 34.68 -7.97
N GLY A 213 1.68 35.42 -9.09
CA GLY A 213 1.63 36.88 -9.06
C GLY A 213 0.33 37.43 -8.47
N ARG A 214 0.42 38.54 -7.72
CA ARG A 214 -0.74 39.26 -7.14
C ARG A 214 -1.81 39.62 -8.20
N ASN A 215 -1.39 40.01 -9.40
CA ASN A 215 -2.33 40.38 -10.45
C ASN A 215 -3.04 39.12 -11.02
N THR A 216 -2.37 37.98 -11.00
CA THR A 216 -2.91 36.69 -11.45
C THR A 216 -4.01 36.18 -10.53
N ILE A 217 -3.82 36.26 -9.20
CA ILE A 217 -4.86 35.83 -8.25
C ILE A 217 -6.13 36.68 -8.40
N THR A 218 -5.96 37.99 -8.60
CA THR A 218 -7.08 38.94 -8.69
C THR A 218 -7.88 38.70 -9.97
N ARG A 219 -7.19 38.48 -11.10
CA ARG A 219 -7.82 38.14 -12.38
C ARG A 219 -8.59 36.81 -12.32
N LYS A 220 -7.95 35.76 -11.77
CA LYS A 220 -8.58 34.43 -11.68
C LYS A 220 -9.78 34.38 -10.73
N LEU A 221 -9.75 35.14 -9.63
CA LEU A 221 -10.91 35.26 -8.73
C LEU A 221 -12.11 35.91 -9.43
N GLN A 222 -11.88 36.94 -10.26
CA GLN A 222 -12.92 37.59 -11.06
C GLN A 222 -13.47 36.67 -12.15
N GLU A 223 -12.59 35.95 -12.87
CA GLU A 223 -12.99 35.00 -13.92
C GLU A 223 -13.82 33.82 -13.37
N LEU A 224 -13.57 33.39 -12.12
CA LEU A 224 -14.25 32.27 -11.47
C LEU A 224 -15.47 32.68 -10.62
N GLY A 225 -15.80 33.98 -10.58
CA GLY A 225 -16.95 34.53 -9.85
C GLY A 225 -16.89 34.32 -8.33
N ILE A 226 -15.69 34.22 -7.76
CA ILE A 226 -15.48 34.08 -6.31
C ILE A 226 -15.34 35.47 -5.71
N ASP A 227 -16.45 36.22 -5.68
CA ASP A 227 -16.50 37.54 -5.03
C ASP A 227 -16.95 37.41 -3.57
N GLY A 228 -16.02 37.81 -2.69
CA GLY A 228 -16.22 38.21 -1.30
C GLY A 228 -15.44 39.48 -1.03
#